data_AF-A0A7U9SA72-F1
#
_entry.id   AF-A0A7U9SA72-F1
#
_cell.length_a   1.000
_cell.length_b   1.000
_cell.length_c   1.000
_cell.angle_alpha   90.00
_cell.angle_beta   90.00
_cell.angle_gamma   90.00
#
_symmetry.space_group_name_H-M   'P 1'
#
loop_
_entity.id
_entity.type
_entity.pdbx_description
1 polymer ?
#
loop_
_entity_poly.entity_id
_entity_poly.type
_entity_poly.pdbx_seq_one_letter_code
_entity_poly.pdbx_strand_id
1 'polypeptide(L)'
;MVKKAVKTKEIELYSTGRYAALTGNAVNPVDLSEAQQRIDILYNYCNRGKKETENTRRLPQLDLLLSEREIIEKAENGRNGQVFSDLLNGNWKCLGIGDGTQSSADLKFANMLAFWCGCSEGIMRNIFRSSGMYRNERKMNLAIKKAVADCHTVYRGGGGM
;
A
#
# COMPACT_ATOMS: atom_id res chain seq x y z
N MET A 1 -17.01 -0.60 1.61
CA MET A 1 -16.93 -2.00 2.08
C MET A 1 -15.99 -2.03 3.29
N VAL A 2 -16.55 -2.06 4.51
CA VAL A 2 -15.81 -1.81 5.76
C VAL A 2 -14.79 -2.92 6.01
N LYS A 3 -13.56 -2.57 6.43
CA LYS A 3 -12.52 -3.54 6.76
C LYS A 3 -12.97 -4.39 7.96
N LYS A 4 -13.33 -5.64 7.69
CA LYS A 4 -13.87 -6.66 8.60
C LYS A 4 -12.86 -7.29 9.58
N ALA A 5 -11.80 -6.55 9.93
CA ALA A 5 -10.79 -6.96 10.90
C ALA A 5 -10.05 -5.75 11.48
N VAL A 6 -9.79 -5.76 12.79
CA VAL A 6 -8.94 -4.79 13.48
C VAL A 6 -8.00 -5.52 14.43
N LYS A 7 -6.73 -5.13 14.43
CA LYS A 7 -5.71 -5.62 15.37
C LYS A 7 -4.96 -4.44 15.96
N THR A 8 -4.92 -4.39 17.28
CA THR A 8 -4.05 -3.50 18.08
C THR A 8 -3.08 -4.37 18.88
N LYS A 9 -2.26 -3.75 19.74
CA LYS A 9 -1.38 -4.50 20.65
C LYS A 9 -2.18 -5.33 21.67
N GLU A 10 -3.38 -4.89 22.03
CA GLU A 10 -4.16 -5.43 23.14
C GLU A 10 -5.44 -6.14 22.69
N ILE A 11 -5.96 -5.80 21.50
CA ILE A 11 -7.29 -6.24 21.06
C ILE A 11 -7.24 -6.70 19.60
N GLU A 12 -7.81 -7.87 19.32
CA GLU A 12 -8.04 -8.37 17.97
C GLU A 12 -9.53 -8.65 17.73
N LEU A 13 -10.09 -8.07 16.67
CA LEU A 13 -11.47 -8.27 16.23
C LEU A 13 -11.47 -8.79 14.79
N TYR A 14 -12.22 -9.86 14.54
CA TYR A 14 -12.40 -10.45 13.21
C TYR A 14 -13.85 -10.87 13.02
N SER A 15 -14.42 -10.58 11.84
CA SER A 15 -15.71 -11.18 11.46
C SER A 15 -15.53 -12.37 10.50
N THR A 16 -14.40 -12.46 9.78
CA THR A 16 -14.09 -13.52 8.82
C THR A 16 -12.57 -13.73 8.69
N GLY A 17 -12.14 -14.85 8.08
CA GLY A 17 -10.75 -15.05 7.65
C GLY A 17 -9.77 -15.50 8.74
N ARG A 18 -10.27 -15.87 9.92
CA ARG A 18 -9.50 -16.43 11.05
C ARG A 18 -10.33 -17.51 11.76
N TYR A 19 -9.63 -18.37 12.49
CA TYR A 19 -10.20 -19.36 13.40
C TYR A 19 -9.91 -18.95 14.85
N ALA A 20 -10.83 -19.26 15.77
CA ALA A 20 -10.63 -19.10 17.21
C ALA A 20 -10.38 -20.47 17.85
N ALA A 21 -9.46 -20.55 18.80
CA ALA A 21 -9.26 -21.74 19.60
C ALA A 21 -10.41 -21.86 20.63
N LEU A 22 -11.11 -22.99 20.61
CA LEU A 22 -12.18 -23.29 21.57
C LEU A 22 -11.66 -24.26 22.62
N THR A 23 -11.56 -23.81 23.87
CA THR A 23 -10.97 -24.59 24.97
C THR A 23 -11.98 -25.24 25.90
N GLY A 24 -13.25 -24.81 25.86
CA GLY A 24 -14.31 -25.28 26.76
C GLY A 24 -14.19 -24.79 28.22
N ASN A 25 -13.13 -24.08 28.59
CA ASN A 25 -12.96 -23.51 29.92
C ASN A 25 -13.59 -22.11 30.00
N ALA A 26 -14.86 -22.05 30.38
CA ALA A 26 -15.62 -20.79 30.42
C ALA A 26 -15.21 -19.93 31.63
N VAL A 27 -14.84 -18.67 31.37
CA VAL A 27 -14.66 -17.65 32.40
C VAL A 27 -15.90 -16.76 32.37
N ASN A 28 -16.65 -16.70 33.47
CA ASN A 28 -17.96 -16.02 33.57
C ASN A 28 -18.96 -16.50 32.50
N PRO A 29 -19.50 -17.71 32.64
CA PRO A 29 -20.37 -18.31 31.63
C PRO A 29 -21.63 -17.46 31.42
N VAL A 30 -21.81 -17.00 30.18
CA VAL A 30 -22.97 -16.28 29.70
C VAL A 30 -23.37 -16.85 28.34
N ASP A 31 -24.65 -16.78 28.02
CA ASP A 31 -25.14 -17.20 26.71
C ASP A 31 -24.63 -16.26 25.61
N LEU A 32 -24.40 -16.82 24.42
CA LEU A 32 -24.09 -16.02 23.23
C LEU A 32 -25.31 -15.17 22.87
N SER A 33 -25.08 -13.88 22.66
CA SER A 33 -26.13 -12.91 22.37
C SER A 33 -25.72 -11.96 21.25
N GLU A 34 -26.70 -11.48 20.49
CA GLU A 34 -26.50 -10.39 19.53
C GLU A 34 -26.08 -9.10 20.24
N ALA A 35 -24.87 -8.62 19.95
CA ALA A 35 -24.28 -7.46 20.61
C ALA A 35 -23.59 -6.49 19.62
N GLN A 36 -24.04 -6.48 18.36
CA GLN A 36 -23.37 -5.75 17.27
C GLN A 36 -23.09 -4.27 17.61
N GLN A 37 -24.04 -3.56 18.22
CA GLN A 37 -23.85 -2.15 18.60
C GLN A 37 -22.66 -1.94 19.55
N ARG A 38 -22.44 -2.86 20.49
CA ARG A 38 -21.30 -2.81 21.43
C ARG A 38 -19.99 -3.11 20.71
N ILE A 39 -20.01 -4.08 19.78
CA ILE A 39 -18.86 -4.40 18.93
C ILE A 39 -18.48 -3.21 18.04
N ASP A 40 -19.45 -2.48 17.50
CA ASP A 40 -19.20 -1.29 16.68
C ASP A 40 -18.53 -0.17 17.49
N ILE A 41 -18.96 0.05 18.73
CA ILE A 41 -18.32 0.99 19.65
C ILE A 41 -16.86 0.60 19.89
N LEU A 42 -16.60 -0.69 20.18
CA LEU A 42 -15.25 -1.20 20.41
C LEU A 42 -14.38 -1.11 19.14
N TYR A 43 -14.94 -1.42 17.98
CA TYR A 43 -14.27 -1.30 16.68
C TYR A 43 -13.84 0.15 16.43
N ASN A 44 -14.75 1.10 16.66
CA ASN A 44 -14.47 2.52 16.51
C ASN A 44 -13.43 3.00 17.53
N TYR A 45 -13.49 2.53 18.77
CA TYR A 45 -12.47 2.81 19.78
C TYR A 45 -11.08 2.31 19.35
N CYS A 46 -10.98 1.08 18.85
CA CYS A 46 -9.71 0.53 18.35
C CYS A 46 -9.16 1.27 17.12
N ASN A 47 -10.01 2.04 16.44
CA ASN A 47 -9.64 2.89 15.32
C ASN A 47 -9.55 4.39 15.69
N ARG A 48 -9.88 4.81 16.92
CA ARG A 48 -9.64 6.19 17.38
C ARG A 48 -8.13 6.44 17.40
N GLY A 49 -7.67 7.44 16.64
CA GLY A 49 -6.25 7.73 16.44
C GLY A 49 -5.70 7.22 15.11
N LYS A 50 -6.37 6.24 14.48
CA LYS A 50 -6.38 6.15 13.02
C LYS A 50 -7.40 7.19 12.56
N LYS A 51 -7.05 8.47 12.69
CA LYS A 51 -7.56 9.41 11.69
C LYS A 51 -7.19 8.73 10.38
N GLU A 52 -8.19 8.28 9.64
CA GLU A 52 -8.06 8.38 8.19
C GLU A 52 -7.50 9.78 8.00
N THR A 53 -6.24 9.87 7.62
CA THR A 53 -5.83 10.98 6.80
C THR A 53 -6.69 10.87 5.55
N GLU A 54 -7.95 11.27 5.66
CA GLU A 54 -8.62 12.11 4.68
C GLU A 54 -7.82 13.41 4.58
N ASN A 55 -6.54 13.30 4.23
CA ASN A 55 -5.91 14.24 3.35
C ASN A 55 -6.22 13.70 1.95
N THR A 56 -7.49 13.76 1.56
CA THR A 56 -7.91 13.98 0.19
C THR A 56 -7.48 15.38 -0.26
N ARG A 57 -6.22 15.77 0.00
CA ARG A 57 -5.48 16.50 -1.00
C ARG A 57 -5.16 15.46 -2.06
N ARG A 58 -6.14 15.14 -2.90
CA ARG A 58 -5.85 14.62 -4.23
C ARG A 58 -4.90 15.67 -4.80
N LEU A 59 -3.61 15.36 -4.82
CA LEU A 59 -2.67 16.16 -5.58
C LEU A 59 -3.31 16.25 -6.98
N PRO A 60 -3.50 17.45 -7.55
CA PRO A 60 -3.97 17.54 -8.92
C PRO A 60 -3.07 16.61 -9.72
N GLN A 61 -3.70 15.66 -10.42
CA GLN A 61 -3.01 14.71 -11.26
C GLN A 61 -2.24 15.56 -12.25
N LEU A 62 -0.94 15.73 -11.99
CA LEU A 62 -0.11 16.57 -12.82
C LEU A 62 0.07 15.75 -14.08
N ASP A 63 -0.46 16.24 -15.20
CA ASP A 63 -0.09 15.71 -16.50
C ASP A 63 1.41 15.97 -16.65
N LEU A 64 2.20 14.98 -16.22
CA LEU A 64 3.63 14.98 -16.45
C LEU A 64 3.81 14.92 -17.95
N LEU A 65 4.29 16.02 -18.53
CA LEU A 65 4.71 16.11 -19.93
C LEU A 65 5.99 15.27 -20.21
N LEU A 66 6.40 14.41 -19.29
CA LEU A 66 7.57 13.55 -19.41
C LEU A 66 7.15 12.20 -20.01
N SER A 67 7.92 11.72 -20.97
CA SER A 67 7.83 10.36 -21.48
C SER A 67 8.24 9.34 -20.40
N GLU A 68 7.79 8.09 -20.57
CA GLU A 68 8.15 6.98 -19.67
C GLU A 68 9.68 6.84 -19.53
N ARG A 69 10.42 7.04 -20.63
CA ARG A 69 11.88 6.99 -20.65
C ARG A 69 12.50 8.10 -19.80
N GLU A 70 12.03 9.34 -19.92
CA GLU A 70 12.53 10.45 -19.11
C GLU A 70 12.21 10.27 -17.62
N ILE A 71 11.05 9.69 -17.31
CA ILE A 71 10.67 9.33 -15.93
C ILE A 71 11.65 8.29 -15.38
N ILE A 72 11.92 7.23 -16.14
CA ILE A 72 12.88 6.18 -15.74
C ILE A 72 14.26 6.77 -15.52
N GLU A 73 14.77 7.55 -16.47
CA GLU A 73 16.10 8.16 -16.39
C GLU A 73 16.23 9.09 -15.16
N LYS A 74 15.22 9.91 -14.88
CA LYS A 74 15.20 10.75 -13.67
C LYS A 74 15.11 9.91 -12.39
N ALA A 75 14.36 8.82 -12.41
CA ALA A 75 14.22 7.94 -11.26
C ALA A 75 15.53 7.22 -10.93
N GLU A 76 16.26 6.75 -11.95
CA GLU A 76 17.58 6.12 -11.82
C GLU A 76 18.67 7.10 -11.38
N ASN A 77 18.57 8.38 -11.75
CA ASN A 77 19.49 9.43 -11.29
C ASN A 77 19.07 10.07 -9.95
N GLY A 78 17.94 9.66 -9.38
CA GLY A 78 17.44 10.19 -8.12
C GLY A 78 18.16 9.62 -6.89
N ARG A 79 17.82 10.14 -5.70
CA ARG A 79 18.41 9.74 -4.41
C ARG A 79 18.37 8.22 -4.14
N ASN A 80 17.33 7.52 -4.62
CA ASN A 80 17.17 6.08 -4.46
C ASN A 80 17.29 5.35 -5.81
N GLY A 81 18.08 5.90 -6.73
CA GLY A 81 18.18 5.46 -8.11
C GLY A 81 18.65 4.02 -8.28
N GLN A 82 19.64 3.58 -7.50
CA GLN A 82 20.10 2.19 -7.53
C GLN A 82 18.98 1.21 -7.16
N VAL A 83 18.25 1.49 -6.08
CA VAL A 83 17.09 0.67 -5.66
C VAL A 83 16.00 0.68 -6.72
N PHE A 84 15.79 1.81 -7.39
CA PHE A 84 14.84 1.90 -8.50
C PHE A 84 15.26 1.01 -9.66
N SER A 85 16.53 1.08 -10.09
CA SER A 85 17.06 0.30 -11.20
C SER A 85 17.06 -1.21 -10.88
N ASP A 86 17.40 -1.59 -9.65
CA ASP A 86 17.34 -2.98 -9.20
C ASP A 86 15.90 -3.52 -9.25
N LEU A 87 14.92 -2.72 -8.80
CA LEU A 87 13.51 -3.09 -8.92
C LEU A 87 13.06 -3.14 -10.38
N LEU A 88 13.42 -2.15 -11.19
CA LEU A 88 13.08 -2.09 -12.61
C LEU A 88 13.57 -3.33 -13.37
N ASN A 89 14.77 -3.81 -13.04
CA ASN A 89 15.37 -5.02 -13.61
C ASN A 89 14.87 -6.33 -12.97
N GLY A 90 14.03 -6.27 -11.93
CA GLY A 90 13.52 -7.47 -11.23
C GLY A 90 14.46 -8.06 -10.19
N ASN A 91 15.56 -7.37 -9.85
CA ASN A 91 16.54 -7.76 -8.83
C ASN A 91 16.03 -7.52 -7.40
N TRP A 92 14.75 -7.75 -7.12
CA TRP A 92 14.16 -7.41 -5.83
C TRP A 92 14.60 -8.32 -4.68
N LYS A 93 15.06 -9.55 -4.98
CA LYS A 93 15.43 -10.55 -3.96
C LYS A 93 16.66 -10.16 -3.15
N CYS A 94 17.62 -9.46 -3.75
CA CYS A 94 18.84 -9.03 -3.05
C CYS A 94 18.61 -7.81 -2.14
N LEU A 95 17.47 -7.12 -2.28
CA LEU A 95 17.19 -5.86 -1.58
C LEU A 95 16.58 -6.05 -0.18
N GLY A 96 16.17 -7.25 0.21
CA GLY A 96 15.61 -7.52 1.55
C GLY A 96 14.37 -6.68 1.88
N ILE A 97 13.45 -6.48 0.93
CA ILE A 97 12.33 -5.54 1.08
C ILE A 97 11.22 -6.13 1.95
N GLY A 98 10.87 -5.43 3.03
CA GLY A 98 9.70 -5.72 3.86
C GLY A 98 9.78 -7.10 4.52
N ASP A 99 8.77 -7.94 4.26
CA ASP A 99 8.70 -9.33 4.73
C ASP A 99 9.49 -10.33 3.86
N GLY A 100 10.29 -9.84 2.91
CA GLY A 100 11.04 -10.66 1.97
C GLY A 100 10.20 -11.27 0.85
N THR A 101 8.91 -10.91 0.75
CA THR A 101 8.05 -11.38 -0.34
C THR A 101 8.02 -10.40 -1.51
N GLN A 102 7.76 -10.92 -2.72
CA GLN A 102 7.59 -10.08 -3.90
C GLN A 102 6.43 -9.08 -3.74
N SER A 103 5.41 -9.37 -2.92
CA SER A 103 4.30 -8.41 -2.71
C SER A 103 4.77 -7.14 -2.00
N SER A 104 5.74 -7.26 -1.08
CA SER A 104 6.39 -6.10 -0.45
C SER A 104 7.26 -5.32 -1.45
N ALA A 105 7.98 -6.04 -2.33
CA ALA A 105 8.76 -5.42 -3.40
C ALA A 105 7.88 -4.71 -4.45
N ASP A 106 6.78 -5.33 -4.88
CA ASP A 106 5.78 -4.75 -5.78
C ASP A 106 5.26 -3.42 -5.21
N LEU A 107 4.93 -3.39 -3.92
CA LEU A 107 4.46 -2.19 -3.25
C LEU A 107 5.55 -1.11 -3.16
N LYS A 108 6.80 -1.51 -2.84
CA LYS A 108 7.93 -0.59 -2.80
C LYS A 108 8.16 0.05 -4.18
N PHE A 109 8.13 -0.75 -5.24
CA PHE A 109 8.28 -0.26 -6.61
C PHE A 109 7.13 0.65 -7.01
N ALA A 110 5.89 0.26 -6.74
CA ALA A 110 4.71 1.08 -7.01
C ALA A 110 4.74 2.44 -6.26
N ASN A 111 5.24 2.48 -5.03
CA ASN A 111 5.43 3.73 -4.28
C ASN A 111 6.46 4.66 -4.94
N MET A 112 7.55 4.10 -5.47
CA MET A 112 8.54 4.89 -6.21
C MET A 112 7.95 5.42 -7.52
N LEU A 113 7.20 4.60 -8.25
CA LEU A 113 6.48 5.03 -9.44
C LEU A 113 5.41 6.08 -9.13
N ALA A 114 4.71 5.98 -8.00
CA ALA A 114 3.70 6.99 -7.61
C ALA A 114 4.32 8.38 -7.45
N PHE A 115 5.53 8.44 -6.87
CA PHE A 115 6.29 9.68 -6.75
C PHE A 115 6.69 10.22 -8.14
N TRP A 116 7.37 9.40 -8.96
CA TRP A 116 7.95 9.86 -10.23
C TRP A 116 6.91 10.11 -11.33
N CYS A 117 5.84 9.32 -11.36
CA CYS A 117 4.76 9.41 -12.35
C CYS A 117 3.60 10.30 -11.89
N GLY A 118 3.73 11.05 -10.79
CA GLY A 118 2.69 11.98 -10.36
C GLY A 118 1.35 11.30 -10.06
N CYS A 119 1.40 10.05 -9.57
CA CYS A 119 0.23 9.19 -9.38
C CYS A 119 -0.58 8.89 -10.66
N SER A 120 -0.01 9.08 -11.86
CA SER A 120 -0.63 8.67 -13.12
C SER A 120 -0.67 7.14 -13.25
N GLU A 121 -1.80 6.54 -12.88
CA GLU A 121 -1.97 5.07 -12.91
C GLU A 121 -1.64 4.47 -14.29
N GLY A 122 -1.95 5.17 -15.38
CA GLY A 122 -1.65 4.70 -16.74
C GLY A 122 -0.14 4.56 -16.97
N ILE A 123 0.62 5.64 -16.71
CA ILE A 123 2.08 5.64 -16.88
C ILE A 123 2.74 4.65 -15.90
N MET A 124 2.27 4.61 -14.65
CA MET A 124 2.73 3.64 -13.66
C MET A 124 2.54 2.20 -14.15
N ARG A 125 1.38 1.86 -14.75
CA ARG A 125 1.12 0.51 -15.27
C ARG A 125 2.02 0.18 -16.45
N ASN A 126 2.24 1.12 -17.36
CA ASN A 126 3.10 0.90 -18.53
C ASN A 126 4.54 0.58 -18.09
N ILE A 127 5.12 1.40 -17.21
CA ILE A 127 6.47 1.18 -16.67
C ILE A 127 6.52 -0.12 -15.84
N PHE A 128 5.49 -0.41 -15.03
CA PHE A 128 5.48 -1.65 -14.25
C PHE A 128 5.43 -2.88 -15.16
N ARG A 129 4.62 -2.87 -16.24
CA ARG A 129 4.52 -3.97 -17.20
C ARG A 129 5.82 -4.20 -17.98
N SER A 130 6.58 -3.15 -18.27
CA SER A 130 7.88 -3.27 -18.95
C SER A 130 9.03 -3.65 -18.01
N SER A 131 8.81 -3.64 -16.70
CA SER A 131 9.82 -4.01 -15.70
C SER A 131 9.93 -5.53 -15.49
N GLY A 132 11.06 -5.95 -14.91
CA GLY A 132 11.27 -7.31 -14.40
C GLY A 132 10.40 -7.69 -13.19
N MET A 133 9.59 -6.78 -12.65
CA MET A 133 8.67 -7.05 -11.54
C MET A 133 7.33 -7.64 -11.98
N TYR A 134 6.95 -7.48 -13.26
CA TYR A 134 5.63 -7.87 -13.73
C TYR A 134 5.41 -9.39 -13.65
N ARG A 135 4.35 -9.80 -12.96
CA ARG A 135 3.93 -11.21 -12.83
C ARG A 135 2.50 -11.47 -13.24
N ASN A 136 1.59 -10.56 -12.89
CA ASN A 136 0.20 -10.58 -13.32
C ASN A 136 -0.48 -9.24 -13.04
N GLU A 137 -1.53 -8.98 -13.81
CA GLU A 137 -2.33 -7.77 -13.76
C GLU A 137 -2.94 -7.51 -12.38
N ARG A 138 -3.46 -8.54 -11.69
CA ARG A 138 -4.11 -8.37 -10.38
C ARG A 138 -3.14 -7.85 -9.31
N LYS A 139 -1.93 -8.40 -9.25
CA LYS A 139 -0.92 -8.01 -8.24
C LYS A 139 -0.37 -6.62 -8.50
N MET A 140 -0.05 -6.32 -9.76
CA MET A 140 0.35 -4.97 -10.18
C MET A 140 -0.72 -3.94 -9.80
N ASN A 141 -1.98 -4.23 -10.12
CA ASN A 141 -3.10 -3.31 -9.86
C ASN A 141 -3.33 -3.07 -8.37
N LEU A 142 -3.13 -4.09 -7.54
CA LEU A 142 -3.23 -3.95 -6.09
C LEU A 142 -2.10 -3.06 -5.54
N ALA A 143 -0.87 -3.25 -6.01
CA ALA A 143 0.27 -2.44 -5.59
C ALA A 143 0.12 -0.97 -6.03
N ILE A 144 -0.25 -0.72 -7.29
CA ILE A 144 -0.45 0.64 -7.84
C ILE A 144 -1.58 1.37 -7.12
N LYS A 145 -2.75 0.75 -6.94
CA LYS A 145 -3.88 1.39 -6.24
C LYS A 145 -3.52 1.76 -4.81
N LYS A 146 -2.79 0.88 -4.12
CA LYS A 146 -2.34 1.16 -2.76
C LYS A 146 -1.31 2.30 -2.74
N ALA A 147 -0.33 2.27 -3.64
CA ALA A 147 0.69 3.30 -3.74
C ALA A 147 0.10 4.68 -4.04
N VAL A 148 -0.87 4.78 -4.95
CA VAL A 148 -1.58 6.03 -5.26
C VAL A 148 -2.36 6.54 -4.05
N ALA A 149 -3.07 5.67 -3.34
CA ALA A 149 -3.83 6.04 -2.15
C ALA A 149 -2.94 6.53 -0.99
N ASP A 150 -1.77 5.91 -0.82
CA ASP A 150 -0.82 6.23 0.25
C ASP A 150 0.19 7.34 -0.16
N CYS A 151 0.10 7.87 -1.38
CA CYS A 151 1.05 8.87 -1.89
C CYS A 151 0.74 10.27 -1.37
N HIS A 152 1.73 10.92 -0.75
CA HIS A 152 1.61 12.29 -0.22
C HIS A 152 2.54 13.29 -0.91
N THR A 153 3.51 12.82 -1.68
CA THR A 153 4.51 13.63 -2.37
C THR A 153 4.72 13.09 -3.78
N VAL A 154 4.75 13.98 -4.76
CA VAL A 154 5.04 13.64 -6.15
C VAL A 154 6.17 14.51 -6.68
N TYR A 155 6.87 14.00 -7.68
CA TYR A 155 7.86 14.75 -8.42
C TYR A 155 7.16 15.92 -9.13
N ARG A 156 7.57 17.14 -8.77
CA ARG A 156 7.19 18.36 -9.48
C ARG A 156 8.42 18.79 -10.25
N GLY A 157 8.39 18.64 -11.57
CA GLY A 157 9.53 19.01 -12.41
C GLY A 157 9.90 20.48 -12.22
N GLY A 158 11.06 20.75 -11.64
CA GLY A 158 11.75 22.04 -11.76
C GLY A 158 11.75 22.93 -10.52
N GLY A 159 12.92 23.01 -9.89
CA GLY A 159 13.40 24.10 -9.06
C GLY A 159 14.91 23.93 -8.97
N GLY A 160 15.61 24.27 -10.04
CA GLY A 160 17.08 24.25 -10.06
C GLY A 160 17.64 25.40 -9.23
N MET A 161 18.60 25.07 -8.38
CA MET A 161 19.93 25.68 -8.29
C MET A 161 20.80 24.80 -7.40
#